data_AF-A0A077RDA9-F1
#
_entry.id   AF-A0A077RDA9-F1
#
_cell.length_a   1.000
_cell.length_b   1.000
_cell.length_c   1.000
_cell.angle_alpha   90.00
_cell.angle_beta   90.00
_cell.angle_gamma   90.00
#
_symmetry.space_group_name_H-M   'P 1'
#
loop_
_entity.id
_entity.type
_entity.pdbx_description
1 polymer ?
#
loop_
_entity_poly.entity_id
_entity_poly.type
_entity_poly.pdbx_seq_one_letter_code
_entity_poly.pdbx_strand_id
1 'polypeptide(L)'
;MEEVSASKAASLDWSEFLKKKEAFANLPVPQDWKGWFAYKFIEWSLFAVEDPWGFTSTILIFVTPLFFLSAIFSYKLAKILEKEEEEKKRKERKINAARAAAHRHPKAD
;
A
#
# COMPACT_ATOMS: atom_id res chain seq x y z
N MET A 1 31.98 24.44 36.83
CA MET A 1 31.09 25.11 35.85
C MET A 1 31.34 24.49 34.48
N GLU A 2 30.94 23.24 34.25
CA GLU A 2 31.08 22.57 32.94
C GLU A 2 29.89 21.64 32.60
N GLU A 3 29.02 21.35 33.55
CA GLU A 3 27.85 20.46 33.36
C GLU A 3 26.66 21.13 32.62
N VAL A 4 26.66 22.47 32.46
CA VAL A 4 25.54 23.21 31.82
C VAL A 4 25.69 23.28 30.30
N SER A 5 26.86 22.93 29.75
CA SER A 5 27.14 23.04 28.30
C SER A 5 26.61 21.84 27.51
N ALA A 6 26.61 20.64 28.11
CA ALA A 6 26.23 19.40 27.42
C ALA A 6 24.70 19.21 27.28
N SER A 7 23.89 19.82 28.16
CA SER A 7 22.42 19.71 28.08
C SER A 7 21.79 20.58 26.97
N LYS A 8 22.52 21.56 26.43
CA LYS A 8 21.99 22.51 25.44
C LYS A 8 21.99 21.97 23.99
N ALA A 9 22.76 20.91 23.72
CA ALA A 9 22.82 20.28 22.40
C ALA A 9 21.76 19.17 22.18
N ALA A 10 21.02 18.80 23.22
CA ALA A 10 20.11 17.66 23.20
C ALA A 10 18.61 18.02 23.35
N SER A 11 18.27 19.31 23.52
CA SER A 11 16.90 19.76 23.30
C SER A 11 16.75 20.07 21.81
N LEU A 12 16.06 19.21 21.06
CA LEU A 12 15.62 19.53 19.69
C LEU A 12 15.10 20.98 19.66
N ASP A 13 15.79 21.87 18.94
CA ASP A 13 15.39 23.26 18.82
C ASP A 13 14.20 23.37 17.87
N TRP A 14 13.02 23.12 18.44
CA TRP A 14 11.74 23.25 17.75
C TRP A 14 11.51 24.68 17.24
N SER A 15 12.13 25.70 17.86
CA SER A 15 11.98 27.08 17.42
C SER A 15 12.75 27.37 16.14
N GLU A 16 13.98 26.87 16.01
CA GLU A 16 14.73 26.90 14.74
C GLU A 16 13.99 26.16 13.63
N PHE A 17 13.41 25.01 13.97
CA PHE A 17 12.66 24.19 13.02
C PHE A 17 11.40 24.87 12.51
N LEU A 18 10.61 25.50 13.39
CA LEU A 18 9.43 26.28 13.00
C LEU A 18 9.80 27.49 12.14
N LYS A 19 10.91 28.15 12.46
CA LYS A 19 11.44 29.26 11.65
C LYS A 19 11.90 28.79 10.26
N LYS A 20 12.52 27.60 10.17
CA LYS A 20 12.86 26.95 8.89
C LYS A 20 11.59 26.57 8.12
N LYS A 21 10.55 26.05 8.78
CA LYS A 21 9.23 25.75 8.16
C LYS A 21 8.62 27.00 7.52
N GLU A 22 8.62 28.12 8.22
CA GLU A 22 8.10 29.39 7.72
C GLU A 22 8.92 29.94 6.53
N ALA A 23 10.24 29.73 6.56
CA ALA A 23 11.11 30.01 5.42
C ALA A 23 10.84 29.07 4.23
N PHE A 24 10.59 27.77 4.47
CA PHE A 24 10.22 26.81 3.42
C PHE A 24 8.85 27.10 2.81
N ALA A 25 7.88 27.56 3.61
CA ALA A 25 6.54 27.91 3.15
C ALA A 25 6.54 29.17 2.24
N ASN A 26 7.52 30.06 2.40
CA ASN A 26 7.71 31.24 1.55
C ASN A 26 8.50 30.96 0.26
N LEU A 27 9.04 29.75 0.08
CA LEU A 27 9.71 29.39 -1.17
C LEU A 27 8.68 29.11 -2.27
N PRO A 28 8.93 29.54 -3.53
CA PRO A 28 8.06 29.20 -4.64
C PRO A 28 8.05 27.68 -4.82
N VAL A 29 6.84 27.09 -4.89
CA VAL A 29 6.68 25.66 -5.13
C VAL A 29 7.44 25.29 -6.41
N PRO A 30 8.39 24.33 -6.37
CA PRO A 30 9.19 23.99 -7.54
C PRO A 30 8.29 23.55 -8.69
N GLN A 31 8.51 24.10 -9.89
CA GLN A 31 7.77 23.68 -11.09
C GLN A 31 8.20 22.29 -11.59
N ASP A 32 9.37 21.81 -11.16
CA ASP A 32 9.89 20.49 -11.50
C ASP A 32 9.20 19.39 -10.70
N TRP A 33 8.83 18.29 -11.37
CA TRP A 33 8.22 17.12 -10.75
C TRP A 33 9.06 16.58 -9.58
N LYS A 34 10.37 16.46 -9.77
CA LYS A 34 11.30 15.99 -8.73
C LYS A 34 11.33 16.92 -7.52
N GLY A 35 11.29 18.24 -7.75
CA GLY A 35 11.28 19.25 -6.70
C GLY A 35 9.95 19.28 -5.94
N TRP A 36 8.83 19.13 -6.65
CA TRP A 36 7.51 19.03 -6.05
C TRP A 36 7.36 17.79 -5.16
N PHE A 37 7.88 16.64 -5.60
CA PHE A 37 7.90 15.42 -4.78
C PHE A 37 8.74 15.60 -3.51
N ALA A 38 9.94 16.16 -3.63
CA ALA A 38 10.78 16.44 -2.47
C ALA A 38 10.09 17.44 -1.50
N TYR A 39 9.48 18.49 -2.03
CA TYR A 39 8.71 19.46 -1.25
C TYR A 39 7.55 18.79 -0.49
N LYS A 40 6.75 17.97 -1.17
CA LYS A 40 5.63 17.25 -0.56
C LYS A 40 6.09 16.22 0.47
N PHE A 41 7.20 15.54 0.22
CA PHE A 41 7.76 14.57 1.16
C PHE A 41 8.25 15.24 2.44
N ILE A 42 8.92 16.41 2.32
CA ILE A 42 9.36 17.19 3.47
C ILE A 42 8.16 17.72 4.26
N GLU A 43 7.15 18.26 3.59
CA GLU A 43 5.90 18.73 4.21
C GLU A 43 5.19 17.62 4.99
N TRP A 44 5.05 16.43 4.38
CA TRP A 44 4.46 15.25 5.03
C TRP A 44 5.30 14.72 6.19
N SER A 45 6.63 14.72 6.04
CA SER A 45 7.55 14.32 7.12
C SER A 45 7.47 15.28 8.30
N LEU A 46 7.34 16.58 8.01
CA LEU A 46 7.13 17.61 9.02
C LEU A 46 5.84 17.37 9.79
N PHE A 47 4.75 17.06 9.07
CA PHE A 47 3.44 16.79 9.65
C PHE A 47 3.46 15.55 10.55
N ALA A 48 4.17 14.49 10.13
CA ALA A 48 4.34 13.28 10.95
C ALA A 48 5.09 13.54 12.26
N VAL A 49 5.99 14.52 12.29
CA VAL A 49 6.79 14.88 13.46
C VAL A 49 6.03 15.85 14.39
N GLU A 50 5.26 16.78 13.83
CA GLU A 50 4.51 17.80 14.57
C GLU A 50 3.24 17.23 15.23
N ASP A 51 2.48 16.40 14.51
CA ASP A 51 1.30 15.71 15.05
C ASP A 51 1.27 14.24 14.58
N PRO A 52 1.94 13.34 15.30
CA PRO A 52 1.99 11.94 14.92
C PRO A 52 0.59 11.29 14.94
N TRP A 53 -0.33 11.75 15.80
CA TRP A 53 -1.65 11.14 15.94
C TRP A 53 -2.62 11.63 14.84
N GLY A 54 -2.57 12.91 14.48
CA GLY A 54 -3.29 13.47 13.32
C GLY A 54 -2.79 12.89 12.00
N PHE A 55 -1.48 12.70 11.85
CA PHE A 55 -0.89 12.00 10.71
C PHE A 55 -1.41 10.56 10.58
N THR A 56 -1.34 9.79 11.68
CA THR A 56 -1.77 8.38 11.69
C THR A 56 -3.26 8.26 11.39
N SER A 57 -4.08 9.15 11.97
CA SER A 57 -5.53 9.17 11.73
C SER A 57 -5.86 9.51 10.28
N THR A 58 -5.14 10.47 9.68
CA THR A 58 -5.31 10.83 8.27
C THR A 58 -4.98 9.63 7.38
N ILE A 59 -3.84 8.98 7.61
CA ILE A 59 -3.45 7.77 6.87
C ILE A 59 -4.51 6.69 7.03
N LEU A 60 -5.00 6.43 8.24
CA LEU A 60 -6.03 5.42 8.47
C LEU A 60 -7.31 5.74 7.69
N ILE A 61 -7.78 6.99 7.69
CA ILE A 61 -8.98 7.39 6.93
C ILE A 61 -8.83 7.12 5.42
N PHE A 62 -7.63 7.27 4.86
CA PHE A 62 -7.38 6.96 3.46
C PHE A 62 -7.12 5.47 3.21
N VAL A 63 -6.30 4.83 4.04
CA VAL A 63 -5.88 3.45 3.86
C VAL A 63 -7.02 2.47 4.14
N THR A 64 -7.86 2.73 5.14
CA THR A 64 -8.98 1.87 5.50
C THR A 64 -9.94 1.61 4.32
N PRO A 65 -10.53 2.62 3.64
CA PRO A 65 -11.41 2.37 2.50
C PRO A 65 -10.67 1.75 1.31
N LEU A 66 -9.41 2.13 1.05
CA LEU A 66 -8.61 1.48 0.01
C LEU A 66 -8.38 -0.01 0.31
N PHE A 67 -8.11 -0.35 1.56
CA PHE A 67 -7.92 -1.71 2.00
C PHE A 67 -9.22 -2.53 1.87
N PHE A 68 -10.36 -1.95 2.23
CA PHE A 68 -11.66 -2.60 2.02
C PHE A 68 -11.96 -2.83 0.54
N LEU A 69 -11.70 -1.84 -0.33
CA LEU A 69 -11.86 -2.00 -1.77
C LEU A 69 -10.95 -3.09 -2.32
N SER A 70 -9.69 -3.13 -1.89
CA SER A 70 -8.73 -4.17 -2.23
C SER A 70 -9.27 -5.56 -1.83
N ALA A 71 -9.74 -5.71 -0.58
CA ALA A 71 -10.29 -6.96 -0.09
C ALA A 71 -11.52 -7.42 -0.89
N ILE A 72 -12.43 -6.51 -1.26
CA ILE A 72 -13.60 -6.81 -2.09
C ILE A 72 -13.17 -7.30 -3.47
N PHE A 73 -12.19 -6.64 -4.09
CA PHE A 73 -11.70 -7.05 -5.40
C PHE A 73 -10.96 -8.38 -5.33
N SER A 74 -10.12 -8.61 -4.31
CA SER A 74 -9.48 -9.90 -4.08
C SER A 74 -10.49 -11.02 -3.89
N TYR A 75 -11.59 -10.78 -3.15
CA TYR A 75 -12.64 -11.77 -2.96
C TYR A 75 -13.39 -12.10 -4.27
N LYS A 76 -13.73 -11.07 -5.06
CA LYS A 76 -14.34 -11.28 -6.38
C LYS A 76 -13.43 -12.07 -7.31
N LEU A 77 -12.14 -11.76 -7.31
CA LEU A 77 -11.15 -12.44 -8.14
C LEU A 77 -10.98 -13.90 -7.70
N ALA A 78 -10.90 -14.16 -6.40
CA ALA A 78 -10.84 -15.52 -5.84
C ALA A 78 -12.05 -16.35 -6.28
N LYS A 79 -13.27 -15.79 -6.22
CA LYS A 79 -14.48 -16.48 -6.69
C LYS A 79 -14.49 -16.80 -8.18
N ILE A 80 -13.88 -15.96 -9.01
CA ILE A 80 -13.76 -16.23 -10.45
C ILE A 80 -12.80 -17.41 -10.66
N LEU A 81 -11.66 -17.41 -9.98
CA LEU A 81 -10.67 -18.49 -10.04
C LEU A 81 -11.25 -19.83 -9.56
N GLU A 82 -12.02 -19.84 -8.47
CA GLU A 82 -12.70 -21.05 -7.98
C GLU A 82 -13.64 -21.65 -9.03
N LYS A 83 -14.44 -20.80 -9.70
CA LYS A 83 -15.34 -21.25 -10.77
C LYS A 83 -14.58 -21.82 -11.96
N GLU A 84 -13.51 -21.15 -12.38
CA GLU A 84 -12.67 -21.63 -13.48
C GLU A 84 -12.02 -22.99 -13.14
N GLU A 85 -11.56 -23.17 -11.90
CA GLU A 85 -11.03 -24.45 -11.43
C GLU A 85 -12.09 -25.55 -11.41
N GLU A 86 -13.29 -25.28 -10.92
CA GLU A 86 -14.39 -26.25 -10.90
C GLU A 86 -14.80 -26.67 -12.31
N GLU A 87 -14.91 -25.71 -13.23
CA GLU A 87 -15.19 -26.00 -14.63
C GLU A 87 -14.09 -26.85 -15.27
N LYS A 88 -12.83 -26.52 -15.01
CA LYS A 88 -11.68 -27.29 -15.50
C LYS A 88 -11.68 -28.71 -14.95
N LYS A 89 -11.87 -28.88 -13.64
CA LYS A 89 -12.02 -30.20 -12.99
C LYS A 89 -13.18 -31.00 -13.58
N ARG A 90 -14.33 -30.35 -13.85
CA ARG A 90 -15.49 -31.01 -14.47
C ARG A 90 -15.21 -31.43 -15.92
N LYS A 91 -14.51 -30.60 -16.70
CA LYS A 91 -14.08 -30.93 -18.07
C LYS A 91 -13.11 -32.12 -18.07
N GLU A 92 -12.12 -32.12 -17.18
CA GLU A 92 -11.16 -33.22 -17.02
C GLU A 92 -11.85 -34.55 -16.66
N ARG A 93 -12.83 -34.53 -15.73
CA ARG A 93 -13.62 -35.74 -15.40
C ARG A 93 -14.38 -36.29 -16.60
N LYS A 94 -14.99 -35.43 -17.41
CA LYS A 94 -15.71 -35.85 -18.63
C LYS A 94 -14.76 -36.44 -19.66
N ILE A 95 -13.59 -35.82 -19.88
CA ILE A 95 -12.57 -36.33 -20.80
C ILE A 95 -12.05 -37.69 -20.34
N ASN A 96 -11.77 -37.85 -19.05
CA ASN A 96 -11.29 -39.11 -18.48
C ASN A 96 -12.36 -40.22 -18.58
N ALA A 97 -13.63 -39.90 -18.33
CA ALA A 97 -14.73 -40.85 -18.51
C ALA A 97 -14.91 -41.26 -19.98
N ALA A 98 -14.82 -40.32 -20.91
CA ALA A 98 -14.89 -40.60 -22.35
C ALA A 98 -13.70 -41.45 -22.83
N ARG A 99 -12.48 -41.16 -22.36
CA ARG A 99 -11.29 -41.98 -22.64
C ARG A 99 -11.42 -43.39 -22.05
N ALA A 100 -11.95 -43.51 -20.82
CA ALA A 100 -12.17 -44.81 -20.19
C ALA A 100 -13.26 -45.63 -20.93
N ALA A 101 -14.32 -44.99 -21.42
CA ALA A 101 -15.33 -45.64 -22.24
C ALA A 101 -14.77 -46.07 -23.61
N ALA A 102 -13.95 -45.24 -24.25
CA ALA A 102 -13.27 -45.58 -25.50
C ALA A 102 -12.28 -46.75 -25.34
N HIS A 103 -11.59 -46.86 -24.21
CA HIS A 103 -10.73 -48.01 -23.91
C HIS A 103 -11.51 -49.29 -23.54
N ARG A 104 -12.74 -49.17 -23.03
CA ARG A 104 -13.60 -50.31 -22.68
C ARG A 104 -14.40 -50.88 -23.85
N HIS A 105 -14.39 -50.24 -25.00
CA HIS A 105 -14.95 -50.76 -26.25
C HIS A 105 -13.80 -51.27 -27.14
N PRO A 106 -13.13 -52.40 -26.81
CA PRO A 106 -12.32 -53.06 -27.80
C PRO A 106 -13.26 -53.47 -28.94
N LYS A 107 -12.80 -53.28 -30.16
CA LYS A 107 -13.52 -53.62 -31.39
C LYS A 107 -14.09 -55.04 -31.22
N ALA A 108 -15.41 -55.15 -31.19
CA ALA A 108 -16.07 -56.43 -31.38
C ALA A 108 -15.93 -56.71 -32.88
N ASP A 109 -15.03 -57.65 -33.20
CA ASP A 109 -14.94 -58.29 -34.52
C ASP A 109 -16.21 -59.08 -34.83
#